data_AF-A0A7X0DCB6-F1
#
_entry.id   AF-A0A7X0DCB6-F1
#
_cell.length_a   1.000
_cell.length_b   1.000
_cell.length_c   1.000
_cell.angle_alpha   90.00
_cell.angle_beta   90.00
_cell.angle_gamma   90.00
#
_symmetry.space_group_name_H-M   'P 1'
#
loop_
_entity.id
_entity.type
_entity.pdbx_description
1 polymer ?
#
loop_
_entity_poly.entity_id
_entity_poly.type
_entity_poly.pdbx_seq_one_letter_code
_entity_poly.pdbx_strand_id
1 'polypeptide(L)'
;MKLYLFSFRNHGDFHEDCVNIIMNDLIRVMEPRYIEVWGKFTPRGGISIDPYCNWGRPGTKYEQMAEYRLLNHDLYPEKVDNR
;
A
#
# COMPACT_ATOMS: atom_id res chain seq x y z
N MET A 1 9.04 -9.06 -9.43
CA MET A 1 7.75 -8.82 -8.73
C MET A 1 7.07 -10.11 -8.26
N LYS A 2 6.62 -11.03 -9.13
CA LYS A 2 5.89 -12.26 -8.72
C LYS A 2 6.59 -13.06 -7.59
N LEU A 3 7.87 -13.36 -7.76
CA LEU A 3 8.63 -14.14 -6.76
C LEU A 3 8.81 -13.40 -5.43
N TYR A 4 8.87 -12.07 -5.47
CA TYR A 4 8.96 -11.23 -4.27
C TYR A 4 7.66 -11.30 -3.46
N LEU A 5 6.48 -11.19 -4.09
CA LEU A 5 5.22 -11.37 -3.35
C LEU A 5 5.07 -12.78 -2.77
N PHE A 6 5.61 -13.81 -3.45
CA PHE A 6 5.61 -15.17 -2.93
C PHE A 6 6.48 -15.38 -1.69
N SER A 7 7.54 -14.57 -1.48
CA SER A 7 8.37 -14.71 -0.28
C SER A 7 7.63 -14.33 1.01
N PHE A 8 6.53 -13.56 0.92
CA PHE A 8 5.69 -13.23 2.08
C PHE A 8 4.79 -14.39 2.53
N ARG A 9 4.68 -15.48 1.75
CA ARG A 9 3.76 -16.60 2.04
C ARG A 9 3.94 -17.20 3.44
N ASN A 10 5.18 -17.29 3.90
CA ASN A 10 5.55 -17.86 5.19
C ASN A 10 6.17 -16.81 6.13
N HIS A 11 6.00 -15.53 5.81
CA HIS A 11 6.47 -14.41 6.62
C HIS A 11 5.28 -13.87 7.43
N GLY A 12 5.39 -13.91 8.75
CA GLY A 12 4.34 -13.40 9.63
C GLY A 12 4.61 -11.94 9.97
N ASP A 13 3.69 -11.07 9.58
CA ASP A 13 3.74 -9.63 9.87
C ASP A 13 2.32 -9.03 9.85
N PHE A 14 2.15 -7.82 10.37
CA PHE A 14 0.87 -7.10 10.26
C PHE A 14 0.59 -6.68 8.82
N HIS A 15 -0.69 -6.46 8.49
CA HIS A 15 -1.10 -6.09 7.13
C HIS A 15 -0.52 -4.74 6.71
N GLU A 16 -0.46 -3.80 7.64
CA GLU A 16 0.12 -2.47 7.50
C GLU A 16 1.63 -2.53 7.26
N ASP A 17 2.34 -3.32 8.05
CA ASP A 17 3.79 -3.48 7.95
C ASP A 17 4.17 -4.17 6.63
N CYS A 18 3.43 -5.22 6.23
CA CYS A 18 3.60 -5.86 4.92
C CYS A 18 3.55 -4.86 3.77
N VAL A 19 2.54 -3.98 3.76
CA VAL A 19 2.34 -2.99 2.69
C VAL A 19 3.45 -1.94 2.68
N ASN A 20 3.90 -1.49 3.84
CA ASN A 20 5.05 -0.59 3.95
C ASN A 20 6.38 -1.24 3.53
N ILE A 21 6.62 -2.50 3.90
CA ILE A 21 7.82 -3.24 3.47
C ILE A 21 7.86 -3.36 1.95
N ILE A 22 6.74 -3.75 1.34
CA ILE A 22 6.60 -3.83 -0.12
C ILE A 22 6.95 -2.49 -0.76
N MET A 23 6.37 -1.38 -0.27
CA MET A 23 6.67 -0.06 -0.81
C MET A 23 8.15 0.30 -0.65
N ASN A 24 8.73 0.11 0.54
CA ASN A 24 10.11 0.47 0.83
C ASN A 24 11.13 -0.28 -0.04
N ASP A 25 10.93 -1.59 -0.23
CA ASP A 25 11.80 -2.39 -1.08
C ASP A 25 11.68 -1.97 -2.55
N LEU A 26 10.48 -1.62 -3.01
CA LEU A 26 10.26 -1.09 -4.35
C LEU A 26 10.89 0.28 -4.56
N ILE A 27 10.82 1.18 -3.57
CA ILE A 27 11.51 2.47 -3.60
C ILE A 27 13.02 2.26 -3.76
N ARG A 28 13.60 1.36 -2.96
CA ARG A 28 15.05 1.06 -2.97
C ARG A 28 15.56 0.55 -4.31
N VAL A 29 14.78 -0.29 -5.00
CA VAL A 29 15.21 -0.92 -6.25
C VAL A 29 14.94 -0.06 -7.49
N MET A 30 13.92 0.81 -7.44
CA MET A 30 13.47 1.54 -8.62
C MET A 30 13.76 3.04 -8.59
N GLU A 31 13.98 3.63 -7.42
CA GLU A 31 14.05 5.09 -7.23
C GLU A 31 12.91 5.83 -7.99
N PRO A 32 11.64 5.48 -7.72
CA PRO A 32 10.54 5.93 -8.55
C PRO A 32 10.35 7.44 -8.48
N ARG A 33 9.56 7.99 -9.41
CA ARG A 33 9.06 9.36 -9.27
C ARG A 33 7.94 9.43 -8.24
N TYR A 34 7.03 8.47 -8.31
CA TYR A 34 5.88 8.27 -7.44
C TYR A 34 5.58 6.77 -7.35
N ILE A 35 5.10 6.31 -6.20
CA ILE A 35 4.62 4.94 -5.98
C ILE A 35 3.49 4.94 -4.95
N GLU A 36 2.57 3.99 -5.07
CA GLU A 36 1.57 3.69 -4.05
C GLU A 36 1.35 2.18 -3.96
N VAL A 37 1.02 1.71 -2.76
CA VAL A 37 0.67 0.32 -2.48
C VAL A 37 -0.62 0.33 -1.67
N TRP A 38 -1.64 -0.36 -2.18
CA TRP A 38 -2.92 -0.53 -1.52
C TRP A 38 -3.17 -2.01 -1.32
N GLY A 39 -3.15 -2.47 -0.07
CA GLY A 39 -3.57 -3.81 0.30
C GLY A 39 -5.06 -3.82 0.61
N LYS A 40 -5.79 -4.83 0.13
CA LYS A 40 -7.17 -5.11 0.53
C LYS A 40 -7.24 -6.52 1.08
N PHE A 41 -7.37 -6.67 2.39
CA PHE A 41 -7.24 -7.96 3.05
C PHE A 41 -8.62 -8.54 3.41
N THR A 42 -8.77 -9.84 3.17
CA THR A 42 -10.00 -10.56 3.54
C THR A 42 -10.23 -10.51 5.05
N PRO A 43 -11.49 -10.46 5.50
CA PRO A 43 -11.83 -10.23 6.89
C PRO A 43 -11.32 -11.34 7.82
N ARG A 44 -10.89 -10.95 9.02
CA ARG A 44 -10.66 -11.84 10.16
C ARG A 44 -11.49 -11.36 11.35
N GLY A 45 -12.31 -12.24 11.92
CA GLY A 45 -13.27 -11.83 12.96
C GLY A 45 -14.34 -10.85 12.46
N GLY A 46 -14.65 -10.87 11.16
CA GLY A 46 -15.67 -10.00 10.54
C GLY A 46 -15.19 -8.61 10.13
N ILE A 47 -13.91 -8.28 10.34
CA ILE A 47 -13.31 -6.99 9.99
C ILE A 47 -12.23 -7.20 8.93
N SER A 48 -12.32 -6.49 7.80
CA SER A 48 -11.27 -6.35 6.80
C SER A 48 -10.37 -5.16 7.13
N ILE A 49 -9.12 -5.20 6.66
CA ILE A 49 -8.13 -4.15 6.87
C ILE A 49 -7.55 -3.82 5.50
N ASP A 50 -7.66 -2.55 5.09
CA ASP A 50 -7.27 -2.11 3.75
C ASP A 50 -6.19 -1.01 3.82
N PRO A 51 -4.93 -1.35 4.15
CA PRO A 51 -3.87 -0.37 4.34
C PRO A 51 -3.44 0.23 3.00
N TYR A 52 -3.29 1.56 2.99
CA TYR A 52 -2.78 2.34 1.88
C TYR A 52 -1.53 3.11 2.31
N CYS A 53 -0.47 3.04 1.52
CA CYS A 53 0.67 3.93 1.64
C CYS A 53 1.12 4.42 0.27
N ASN A 54 1.70 5.62 0.23
CA ASN A 54 2.26 6.17 -0.97
C ASN A 54 3.55 6.94 -0.68
N TRP A 55 4.31 7.20 -1.73
CA TRP A 55 5.54 7.97 -1.66
C TRP A 55 5.76 8.74 -2.96
N GLY A 56 6.20 9.98 -2.81
CA GLY A 56 6.60 10.84 -3.91
C GLY A 56 8.02 11.35 -3.70
N ARG A 57 8.78 11.51 -4.79
CA ARG A 57 10.16 11.99 -4.71
C ARG A 57 10.23 13.37 -4.02
N PRO A 58 10.98 13.52 -2.91
CA PRO A 58 11.04 14.78 -2.16
C PRO A 58 11.50 15.97 -3.00
N GLY A 59 10.92 17.14 -2.74
CA GLY A 59 11.23 18.40 -3.43
C GLY A 59 10.73 18.46 -4.88
N THR A 60 9.84 17.56 -5.29
CA THR A 60 9.30 17.51 -6.65
C THR A 60 7.77 17.57 -6.66
N LYS A 61 7.19 17.78 -7.84
CA LYS A 61 5.73 17.69 -8.02
C LYS A 61 5.12 16.33 -7.61
N TYR A 62 5.94 15.28 -7.51
CA TYR A 62 5.45 13.95 -7.13
C TYR A 62 5.22 13.83 -5.62
N GLU A 63 5.91 14.62 -4.80
CA GLU A 63 5.62 14.76 -3.36
C GLU A 63 4.24 15.38 -3.16
N GLN A 64 3.95 16.48 -3.86
CA GLN A 64 2.61 17.10 -3.87
C GLN A 64 1.54 16.14 -4.40
N MET A 65 1.87 15.32 -5.40
CA MET A 65 0.97 14.28 -5.90
C MET A 65 0.69 13.22 -4.83
N ALA A 66 1.70 12.80 -4.06
CA ALA A 66 1.51 11.83 -2.98
C ALA A 66 0.61 12.39 -1.88
N GLU A 67 0.86 13.64 -1.48
CA GLU A 67 0.04 14.34 -0.49
C GLU A 67 -1.41 14.53 -0.98
N TYR A 68 -1.60 14.98 -2.22
CA TYR A 68 -2.91 15.11 -2.84
C TYR A 68 -3.66 13.77 -2.86
N ARG A 69 -2.99 12.69 -3.30
CA ARG A 69 -3.62 11.36 -3.37
C ARG A 69 -3.95 10.79 -2.01
N LEU A 70 -3.12 11.06 -0.99
CA LEU A 70 -3.39 10.65 0.38
C LEU A 70 -4.61 11.38 0.96
N LEU A 71 -4.71 12.71 0.77
CA LEU A 71 -5.82 13.52 1.26
C LEU A 71 -7.17 13.17 0.59
N ASN A 72 -7.11 12.67 -0.65
CA ASN A 72 -8.30 12.28 -1.41
C ASN A 72 -8.45 10.75 -1.50
N HIS A 73 -7.68 9.99 -0.72
CA HIS A 73 -7.77 8.54 -0.73
C HIS A 73 -9.09 8.08 -0.13
N ASP A 74 -9.76 7.15 -0.81
CA ASP A 74 -10.96 6.48 -0.32
C ASP A 74 -12.11 7.40 0.14
N LEU A 75 -12.24 8.59 -0.48
CA LEU A 75 -13.35 9.53 -0.20
C LEU A 75 -14.74 8.90 -0.43
N TYR A 76 -14.79 7.90 -1.30
CA TYR A 76 -16.00 7.13 -1.62
C TYR A 76 -15.67 5.65 -1.49
N PRO A 77 -15.71 5.10 -0.27
CA PRO A 77 -15.35 3.71 -0.03
C PRO A 77 -16.27 2.74 -0.75
N GLU A 78 -15.72 1.61 -1.17
CA GLU A 78 -16.50 0.55 -1.78
C GLU A 78 -17.41 -0.13 -0.75
N LYS A 79 -18.51 -0.72 -1.23
CA LYS A 79 -19.37 -1.52 -0.37
C LYS A 79 -18.66 -2.85 -0.06
N VAL A 80 -18.38 -3.11 1.22
CA VAL A 80 -17.86 -4.39 1.71
C VAL A 80 -18.95 -5.12 2.48
N ASP A 81 -19.41 -6.26 1.97
CA ASP A 81 -20.44 -7.10 2.62
C ASP A 81 -19.92 -8.47 3.08
N ASN A 82 -18.61 -8.70 2.95
CA ASN A 82 -17.93 -9.95 3.30
C ASN A 82 -18.55 -11.19 2.62
N ARG A 83 -19.10 -11.03 1.41
CA ARG A 83 -19.74 -12.10 0.63
C ARG A 83 -19.31 -12.13 -0.83
#